data_AF-A0A527XNZ1-F1
#
_entry.id   AF-A0A527XNZ1-F1
#
_cell.length_a   1.000
_cell.length_b   1.000
_cell.length_c   1.000
_cell.angle_alpha   90.00
_cell.angle_beta   90.00
_cell.angle_gamma   90.00
#
_symmetry.space_group_name_H-M   'P 1'
#
loop_
_entity.id
_entity.type
_entity.pdbx_description
1 polymer ?
#
loop_
_entity_poly.entity_id
_entity_poly.type
_entity_poly.pdbx_seq_one_letter_code
_entity_poly.pdbx_strand_id
1 'polypeptide(L)'
;PLVRHHLRDAYVLALGSYSPLIAKTIGLSLPIYPIKGYSLTIPIGNRPAPPIIAAIDEHNLVAVSRFGDRLRVTATAEFAGYDTSHKPADFAFMKGVT
;
A
#
# COMPACT_ATOMS: atom_id res chain seq x y z
N PRO A 1 -24.22 24.90 -0.87
CA PRO A 1 -22.82 24.76 -1.34
C PRO A 1 -22.75 24.90 -2.87
N LEU A 2 -22.05 25.93 -3.38
CA LEU A 2 -21.90 26.18 -4.82
C LEU A 2 -21.00 25.11 -5.46
N VAL A 3 -21.57 24.31 -6.36
CA VAL A 3 -20.77 23.42 -7.23
C VAL A 3 -20.03 24.30 -8.22
N ARG A 4 -18.70 24.31 -8.13
CA ARG A 4 -17.84 25.10 -9.02
C ARG A 4 -17.55 24.27 -10.27
N HIS A 5 -18.11 24.68 -11.40
CA HIS A 5 -17.82 24.04 -12.68
C HIS A 5 -16.46 24.55 -13.20
N HIS A 6 -15.52 23.63 -13.36
CA HIS A 6 -14.31 23.87 -14.12
C HIS A 6 -14.53 23.26 -15.51
N LEU A 7 -14.35 24.04 -16.58
CA LEU A 7 -14.35 23.55 -17.96
C LEU A 7 -12.92 23.47 -18.45
N ARG A 8 -12.52 22.33 -19.02
CA ARG A 8 -11.22 22.01 -19.61
C ARG A 8 -11.46 21.09 -20.80
N ASP A 9 -10.50 21.00 -21.71
CA ASP A 9 -10.59 20.13 -22.89
C ASP A 9 -10.46 18.64 -22.53
N ALA A 10 -9.77 18.33 -21.44
CA ALA A 10 -9.59 16.97 -20.95
C ALA A 10 -9.39 16.91 -19.43
N TYR A 11 -9.63 15.73 -18.85
CA TYR A 11 -9.41 15.41 -17.45
C TYR A 11 -8.65 14.09 -17.32
N VAL A 12 -7.80 13.98 -16.30
CA VAL A 12 -7.12 12.73 -15.91
C VAL A 12 -7.64 12.31 -14.55
N LEU A 13 -8.17 11.09 -14.47
CA LEU A 13 -8.61 10.49 -13.21
C LEU A 13 -7.49 9.62 -12.64
N ALA A 14 -6.81 10.11 -11.59
CA ALA A 14 -5.63 9.48 -10.99
C ALA A 14 -5.77 9.31 -9.47
N LEU A 15 -6.96 8.91 -9.00
CA LEU A 15 -7.29 8.81 -7.56
C LEU A 15 -7.10 7.39 -7.00
N GLY A 16 -6.39 6.51 -7.72
CA GLY A 16 -6.17 5.12 -7.31
C GLY A 16 -7.48 4.39 -7.05
N SER A 17 -7.58 3.73 -5.89
CA SER A 17 -8.78 2.99 -5.48
C SER A 17 -10.03 3.85 -5.31
N TYR A 18 -9.90 5.18 -5.16
CA TYR A 18 -11.02 6.12 -5.09
C TYR A 18 -11.57 6.53 -6.46
N SER A 19 -10.87 6.20 -7.56
CA SER A 19 -11.30 6.56 -8.92
C SER A 19 -12.71 6.08 -9.28
N PRO A 20 -13.14 4.84 -8.95
CA PRO A 20 -14.51 4.37 -9.21
C PRO A 20 -15.59 5.24 -8.59
N LEU A 21 -15.33 5.86 -7.42
CA LEU A 21 -16.31 6.71 -6.74
C LEU A 21 -16.63 7.97 -7.55
N ILE A 22 -15.61 8.56 -8.19
CA ILE A 22 -15.78 9.71 -9.07
C ILE A 22 -16.30 9.29 -10.44
N ALA A 23 -15.76 8.22 -11.03
CA ALA A 23 -16.19 7.73 -12.34
C ALA A 23 -17.69 7.40 -12.39
N LYS A 24 -18.23 6.87 -11.28
CA LYS A 24 -19.65 6.58 -11.15
C LYS A 24 -20.55 7.81 -11.27
N THR A 25 -20.07 9.01 -10.90
CA THR A 25 -20.88 10.24 -10.98
C THR A 25 -21.15 10.69 -12.42
N ILE A 26 -20.35 10.19 -13.37
CA ILE A 26 -20.50 10.43 -14.82
C ILE A 26 -20.92 9.15 -15.57
N GLY A 27 -21.43 8.13 -14.86
CA GLY A 27 -21.95 6.91 -15.47
C GLY A 27 -20.91 5.89 -15.92
N LEU A 28 -19.64 6.05 -15.52
CA LEU A 28 -18.58 5.10 -15.85
C LEU A 28 -18.35 4.11 -14.71
N SER A 29 -18.20 2.82 -15.08
CA SER A 29 -17.82 1.76 -14.15
C SER A 29 -16.35 1.40 -14.34
N LEU A 30 -15.58 1.37 -13.25
CA LEU A 30 -14.16 1.00 -13.25
C LEU A 30 -13.97 -0.28 -12.41
N PRO A 31 -13.33 -1.35 -12.93
CA PRO A 31 -13.10 -2.59 -12.21
C PRO A 31 -11.92 -2.48 -11.23
N ILE A 32 -11.98 -1.51 -10.32
CA ILE A 32 -10.94 -1.23 -9.32
C ILE A 32 -11.58 -1.35 -7.93
N TYR A 33 -10.94 -2.09 -7.03
CA TYR A 33 -11.36 -2.19 -5.63
C TYR A 33 -10.13 -2.05 -4.72
N PRO A 34 -10.28 -1.45 -3.52
CA PRO A 34 -9.16 -1.27 -2.59
C PRO A 34 -8.77 -2.59 -1.94
N ILE A 35 -7.45 -2.84 -1.89
CA ILE A 35 -6.83 -3.86 -1.05
C ILE A 35 -5.88 -3.16 -0.08
N LYS A 36 -6.01 -3.49 1.20
CA LYS A 36 -5.16 -2.98 2.25
C LYS A 36 -3.91 -3.85 2.34
N GLY A 37 -2.75 -3.23 2.22
CA GLY A 37 -1.45 -3.87 2.39
C GLY A 37 -0.76 -3.34 3.64
N TYR A 38 -0.07 -4.22 4.37
CA TYR A 38 0.66 -3.84 5.58
C TYR A 38 2.15 -3.65 5.27
N SER A 39 2.74 -2.63 5.88
CA SER A 39 4.19 -2.40 5.81
C SER A 39 4.76 -2.13 7.19
N LEU A 40 5.85 -2.81 7.51
CA LEU A 40 6.58 -2.67 8.76
C LEU A 40 7.95 -2.07 8.47
N THR A 41 8.38 -1.08 9.25
CA THR A 41 9.72 -0.48 9.11
C THR A 41 10.49 -0.60 10.40
N ILE A 42 11.56 -1.39 10.37
CA ILE A 42 12.37 -1.71 11.54
C ILE A 42 13.81 -1.19 11.38
N PRO A 43 14.49 -0.82 12.47
CA PRO A 43 15.92 -0.50 12.42
C PRO A 43 16.73 -1.74 12.03
N ILE A 44 17.80 -1.55 11.24
CA ILE A 44 18.77 -2.63 10.96
C ILE A 44 19.57 -2.99 12.21
N GLY A 45 19.88 -1.99 13.05
CA GLY A 45 20.71 -2.16 14.23
C GLY A 45 22.14 -2.60 13.86
N ASN A 46 22.74 -3.43 14.71
CA ASN A 46 24.11 -3.92 14.53
C ASN A 46 24.18 -5.23 13.72
N ARG A 47 23.19 -5.52 12.86
CA ARG A 47 23.18 -6.75 12.05
C ARG A 47 24.38 -6.76 11.09
N PRO A 48 25.25 -7.80 11.11
CA PRO A 48 26.34 -7.90 10.14
C PRO A 48 25.75 -8.15 8.74
N ALA A 49 26.20 -7.37 7.76
CA ALA A 49 25.79 -7.47 6.35
C ALA A 49 24.27 -7.39 6.09
N PRO A 50 23.61 -6.24 6.36
CA PRO A 50 22.20 -6.08 6.00
C PRO A 50 21.97 -6.14 4.48
N PRO A 51 20.75 -6.49 4.02
CA PRO A 51 20.42 -6.51 2.60
C PRO A 51 20.77 -5.20 1.91
N ILE A 52 21.59 -5.25 0.86
CA ILE A 52 21.99 -4.07 0.08
C ILE A 52 21.08 -3.81 -1.13
N ILE A 53 20.26 -4.80 -1.49
CA ILE A 53 19.27 -4.73 -2.57
C ILE A 53 17.91 -5.19 -2.04
N ALA A 54 16.85 -4.83 -2.77
CA ALA A 54 15.52 -5.39 -2.49
C ALA A 54 15.51 -6.90 -2.76
N ALA A 55 14.77 -7.64 -1.95
CA ALA A 55 14.63 -9.09 -2.06
C ALA A 55 13.20 -9.51 -1.74
N ILE A 56 12.81 -10.67 -2.26
CA ILE A 56 11.54 -11.32 -1.95
C ILE A 56 11.87 -12.69 -1.38
N ASP A 57 11.33 -12.99 -0.20
CA ASP A 57 11.21 -14.35 0.29
C ASP A 57 10.00 -14.98 -0.40
N GLU A 58 10.25 -15.84 -1.39
CA GLU A 58 9.22 -16.50 -2.18
C GLU A 58 8.40 -17.52 -1.38
N HIS A 59 8.98 -18.08 -0.30
CA HIS A 59 8.28 -19.05 0.53
C HIS A 59 7.23 -18.37 1.41
N ASN A 60 7.62 -17.25 2.04
CA ASN A 60 6.74 -16.50 2.93
C ASN A 60 5.96 -15.37 2.22
N LEU A 61 6.24 -15.12 0.93
CA LEU A 61 5.68 -14.01 0.17
C LEU A 61 5.92 -12.65 0.84
N VAL A 62 7.11 -12.47 1.39
CA VAL A 62 7.54 -11.25 2.09
C VAL A 62 8.54 -10.49 1.23
N ALA A 63 8.26 -9.23 0.94
CA ALA A 63 9.23 -8.36 0.27
C ALA A 63 9.97 -7.49 1.29
N VAL A 64 11.28 -7.35 1.10
CA VAL A 64 12.17 -6.54 1.95
C VAL A 64 12.92 -5.54 1.10
N SER A 65 13.04 -4.30 1.59
CA SER A 65 13.80 -3.23 0.96
C SER A 65 14.57 -2.41 1.99
N ARG A 66 15.81 -2.05 1.66
CA ARG A 66 16.66 -1.21 2.51
C ARG A 66 16.36 0.27 2.33
N PHE A 67 16.04 0.94 3.42
CA PHE A 67 15.73 2.37 3.52
C PHE A 67 16.77 3.02 4.46
N GLY A 68 17.99 3.22 3.94
CA GLY A 68 19.11 3.73 4.75
C GLY A 68 19.56 2.75 5.84
N ASP A 69 19.37 3.13 7.11
CA ASP A 69 19.65 2.32 8.31
C ASP A 69 18.43 1.48 8.78
N ARG A 70 17.38 1.42 7.95
CA ARG A 70 16.13 0.69 8.24
C ARG A 70 15.84 -0.33 7.15
N LEU A 71 15.08 -1.36 7.52
CA LEU A 71 14.47 -2.29 6.58
C LEU A 71 12.97 -2.05 6.57
N ARG A 72 12.41 -1.96 5.36
CA ARG A 72 10.98 -2.03 5.12
C ARG A 72 10.63 -3.44 4.71
N VAL A 73 9.65 -4.01 5.40
CA VAL A 73 9.07 -5.32 5.16
C VAL A 73 7.61 -5.11 4.76
N THR A 74 7.18 -5.77 3.70
CA THR A 74 5.79 -5.73 3.26
C THR A 74 5.28 -7.12 3.01
N ALA A 75 4.06 -7.39 3.49
CA ALA A 75 3.32 -8.61 3.28
C ALA A 75 1.83 -8.35 3.57
N THR A 76 1.03 -9.40 3.49
CA THR A 76 -0.40 -9.41 3.87
C THR A 76 -1.25 -8.48 3.01
N ALA A 77 -2.22 -9.07 2.31
CA ALA A 77 -3.26 -8.35 1.60
C ALA A 77 -4.61 -8.63 2.28
N GLU A 78 -5.37 -7.58 2.59
CA GLU A 78 -6.65 -7.68 3.26
C GLU A 78 -7.74 -6.96 2.47
N PHE A 79 -8.89 -7.62 2.32
CA PHE A 79 -10.12 -7.04 1.79
C PHE A 79 -10.83 -6.22 2.87
N ALA A 80 -10.31 -5.03 3.19
CA ALA A 80 -10.83 -4.15 4.24
C ALA A 80 -11.62 -2.94 3.71
N GLY A 81 -11.94 -2.91 2.41
CA GLY A 81 -12.51 -1.72 1.78
C GLY A 81 -11.55 -0.53 1.90
N TYR A 82 -12.05 0.61 2.37
CA TYR A 82 -11.25 1.84 2.57
C TYR A 82 -10.74 2.01 4.01
N ASP A 83 -10.89 1.01 4.88
CA ASP A 83 -10.34 1.09 6.24
C ASP A 83 -8.81 1.15 6.19
N THR A 84 -8.25 2.12 6.91
CA THR A 84 -6.80 2.33 7.05
C THR A 84 -6.32 2.15 8.48
N SER A 85 -7.21 1.74 9.39
CA SER A 85 -6.83 1.41 10.78
C SER A 85 -5.87 0.21 10.82
N HIS A 86 -5.17 -0.01 11.91
CA HIS A 86 -4.35 -1.21 12.08
C HIS A 86 -4.20 -1.54 13.57
N LYS A 87 -3.86 -2.80 13.85
CA LYS A 87 -3.57 -3.33 15.17
C LYS A 87 -2.16 -3.94 15.17
N PRO A 88 -1.48 -3.99 16.33
CA PRO A 88 -0.17 -4.63 16.41
C PRO A 88 -0.13 -6.08 15.89
N ALA A 89 -1.24 -6.81 15.98
CA ALA A 89 -1.38 -8.19 15.51
C ALA A 89 -1.29 -8.32 13.98
N ASP A 90 -1.66 -7.28 13.21
CA ASP A 90 -1.64 -7.32 11.74
C ASP A 90 -0.20 -7.43 11.19
N PHE A 91 0.79 -7.06 12.01
CA PHE A 91 2.21 -7.15 11.69
C PHE A 91 2.89 -8.41 12.23
N ALA A 92 2.16 -9.28 12.96
CA ALA A 92 2.74 -10.43 13.64
C ALA A 92 3.41 -11.40 12.66
N PHE A 93 2.79 -11.63 11.49
CA PHE A 93 3.37 -12.46 10.43
C PHE A 93 4.73 -11.93 9.95
N MET A 94 4.80 -10.66 9.55
CA MET A 94 6.05 -10.04 9.07
C MET A 94 7.16 -10.06 10.14
N LYS A 95 6.80 -9.87 11.42
CA LYS A 95 7.77 -9.98 12.53
C LYS A 95 8.28 -11.39 12.76
N GLY A 96 7.50 -12.42 12.41
CA GLY A 96 7.94 -13.82 12.50
C GLY A 96 8.97 -14.19 11.43
N VAL A 97 9.00 -13.46 10.31
CA VAL A 97 9.87 -13.75 9.15
C VAL A 97 11.16 -12.91 9.15
N THR A 98 11.22 -11.79 9.89
CA THR A 98 12.33 -10.79 9.81
C THR A 98 13.11 -10.63 11.12
#